data_AF-A0A1M3T4R2-F1
#
_entry.id   AF-A0A1M3T4R2-F1
#
_cell.length_a   1.000
_cell.length_b   1.000
_cell.length_c   1.000
_cell.angle_alpha   90.00
_cell.angle_beta   90.00
_cell.angle_gamma   90.00
#
_symmetry.space_group_name_H-M   'P 1'
#
loop_
_entity.id
_entity.type
_entity.pdbx_description
1 polymer ?
#
loop_
_entity_poly.entity_id
_entity_poly.type
_entity_poly.pdbx_seq_one_letter_code
_entity_poly.pdbx_strand_id
1 'polypeptide(L)'
;FLLPPKGLADGLIGAYWDNNWALYPVINRRKIETIYDSLWTSPTSANYPLIPMSIINICFAIGCHYSNLLSPKDRMGASDDFYGRAKRLYQKTGDIPSYERVTCLLLFAIYLQSTKHVFQCWMTVGKAIRMAQSLGVHLPESTIYLESVRDREYKRRIWHCCVWLDR
;
A
#
# COMPACT_ATOMS: atom_id res chain seq x y z
N PHE A 1 13.23 12.32 5.33
CA PHE A 1 12.89 10.93 4.97
C PHE A 1 13.96 10.49 3.98
N LEU A 2 14.64 9.36 4.18
CA LEU A 2 15.71 8.92 3.26
C LEU A 2 15.22 7.70 2.49
N LEU A 3 15.10 7.84 1.16
CA LEU A 3 14.89 6.71 0.26
C LEU A 3 16.15 5.83 0.25
N PRO A 4 16.02 4.51 0.06
CA PRO A 4 17.18 3.66 -0.18
C PRO A 4 17.88 4.08 -1.48
N PRO A 5 19.12 3.61 -1.74
CA PRO A 5 19.79 3.85 -3.02
C PRO A 5 18.87 3.52 -4.20
N LYS A 6 18.85 4.38 -5.23
CA LYS A 6 17.87 4.30 -6.34
C LYS A 6 17.79 2.92 -7.00
N GLY A 7 18.93 2.27 -7.24
CA GLY A 7 18.94 0.91 -7.81
C GLY A 7 18.24 -0.13 -6.94
N LEU A 8 18.39 -0.04 -5.61
CA LEU A 8 17.65 -0.88 -4.68
C LEU A 8 16.17 -0.52 -4.66
N ALA A 9 15.83 0.77 -4.62
CA ALA A 9 14.45 1.25 -4.64
C ALA A 9 13.69 0.77 -5.89
N ASP A 10 14.28 0.97 -7.07
CA ASP A 10 13.72 0.58 -8.37
C ASP A 10 13.52 -0.95 -8.43
N GLY A 11 14.50 -1.73 -7.94
CA GLY A 11 14.38 -3.18 -7.90
C GLY A 11 13.36 -3.71 -6.89
N LEU A 12 13.19 -3.06 -5.73
CA LEU A 12 12.19 -3.45 -4.74
C LEU A 12 10.76 -3.12 -5.20
N ILE A 13 10.55 -1.92 -5.76
CA ILE A 13 9.22 -1.56 -6.29
C ILE A 13 8.86 -2.41 -7.51
N GLY A 14 9.83 -2.71 -8.39
CA GLY A 14 9.65 -3.63 -9.51
C GLY A 14 9.23 -5.02 -9.04
N ALA A 15 9.96 -5.60 -8.08
CA ALA A 15 9.64 -6.91 -7.52
C ALA A 15 8.24 -6.96 -6.89
N TYR A 16 7.77 -5.86 -6.27
CA TYR A 16 6.39 -5.75 -5.80
C TYR A 16 5.37 -5.80 -6.95
N TRP A 17 5.59 -5.06 -8.03
CA TRP A 17 4.69 -5.01 -9.17
C TRP A 17 4.58 -6.36 -9.89
N ASP A 18 5.69 -7.07 -10.04
CA ASP A 18 5.77 -8.31 -10.79
C ASP A 18 5.16 -9.50 -10.03
N ASN A 19 5.11 -9.44 -8.69
CA ASN A 19 4.67 -10.55 -7.85
C ASN A 19 3.36 -10.23 -7.11
N ASN A 20 3.41 -9.31 -6.14
CA ASN A 20 2.27 -9.09 -5.24
C ASN A 20 1.11 -8.36 -5.92
N TRP A 21 1.38 -7.35 -6.75
CA TRP A 21 0.32 -6.59 -7.40
C TRP A 21 -0.51 -7.43 -8.38
N ALA A 22 0.09 -8.45 -8.99
CA ALA A 22 -0.63 -9.43 -9.80
C ALA A 22 -1.67 -10.22 -9.00
N LEU A 23 -1.40 -10.48 -7.72
CA LEU A 23 -2.32 -11.16 -6.80
C LEU A 23 -3.34 -10.20 -6.18
N TYR A 24 -2.90 -8.99 -5.81
CA TYR A 24 -3.73 -7.98 -5.13
C TYR A 24 -3.63 -6.61 -5.81
N PRO A 25 -4.38 -6.36 -6.90
CA PRO A 25 -4.31 -5.12 -7.67
C PRO A 25 -5.09 -3.96 -7.00
N VAL A 26 -4.84 -3.73 -5.70
CA VAL A 26 -5.50 -2.69 -4.89
C VAL A 26 -4.92 -1.30 -5.13
N ILE A 27 -3.73 -1.21 -5.71
CA ILE A 27 -3.07 0.07 -5.99
C ILE A 27 -3.31 0.49 -7.44
N ASN A 28 -3.62 1.77 -7.64
CA ASN A 28 -3.45 2.41 -8.95
C ASN A 28 -1.95 2.58 -9.24
N ARG A 29 -1.38 1.61 -9.98
CA ARG A 29 0.04 1.53 -10.31
C ARG A 29 0.58 2.84 -10.90
N ARG A 30 -0.07 3.38 -11.93
CA ARG A 30 0.35 4.64 -12.58
C ARG A 30 0.46 5.80 -11.58
N LYS A 31 -0.53 5.95 -10.70
CA LYS A 31 -0.52 7.01 -9.67
C LYS A 31 0.69 6.88 -8.73
N ILE A 32 1.00 5.67 -8.29
CA ILE A 32 2.14 5.44 -7.39
C ILE A 32 3.48 5.56 -8.12
N GLU A 33 3.59 5.09 -9.36
CA GLU A 33 4.79 5.27 -10.19
C GLU A 33 5.09 6.75 -10.43
N THR A 34 4.08 7.55 -10.80
CA THR A 34 4.27 9.01 -10.97
C THR A 34 4.75 9.68 -9.69
N ILE A 35 4.17 9.31 -8.53
CA ILE A 35 4.62 9.84 -7.24
C ILE A 35 6.05 9.39 -6.96
N TYR A 36 6.36 8.11 -7.16
CA TYR A 36 7.68 7.54 -6.94
C TYR A 36 8.76 8.24 -7.79
N ASP A 37 8.50 8.45 -9.08
CA ASP A 37 9.43 9.13 -9.99
C ASP A 37 9.68 10.58 -9.54
N SER A 38 8.62 11.27 -9.09
CA SER A 38 8.74 12.65 -8.60
C SER A 38 9.65 12.78 -7.37
N LEU A 39 9.83 11.71 -6.58
CA LEU A 39 10.73 11.72 -5.42
C LEU A 39 12.20 11.85 -5.82
N TRP A 40 12.55 11.46 -7.05
CA TRP A 40 13.92 11.51 -7.56
C TRP A 40 14.23 12.83 -8.27
N THR A 41 13.22 13.50 -8.82
CA THR A 41 13.40 14.75 -9.58
C THR A 41 13.29 16.00 -8.71
N SER A 42 12.65 15.93 -7.54
CA SER A 42 12.48 17.10 -6.67
C SER A 42 12.66 16.76 -5.18
N PRO A 43 13.87 16.33 -4.74
CA PRO A 43 14.13 15.83 -3.40
C PRO A 43 13.74 16.80 -2.26
N THR A 44 13.73 18.09 -2.56
CA THR A 44 13.55 19.21 -1.63
C THR A 44 12.11 19.74 -1.50
N SER A 45 11.12 19.11 -2.16
CA SER A 45 9.71 19.44 -1.91
C SER A 45 9.35 19.11 -0.46
N ALA A 46 9.16 20.13 0.37
CA ALA A 46 8.94 20.01 1.81
C ALA A 46 7.66 19.23 2.20
N ASN A 47 6.78 18.89 1.25
CA ASN A 47 5.45 18.34 1.52
C ASN A 47 5.12 17.13 0.63
N TYR A 48 5.85 16.02 0.80
CA TYR A 48 5.40 14.76 0.23
C TYR A 48 4.13 14.26 0.93
N PRO A 49 3.15 13.74 0.18
CA PRO A 49 1.95 13.19 0.77
C PRO A 49 2.30 11.93 1.56
N LEU A 50 2.05 11.97 2.88
CA LEU A 50 2.49 10.95 3.83
C LEU A 50 1.89 9.56 3.56
N ILE A 51 0.63 9.47 3.12
CA ILE A 51 -0.01 8.18 2.79
C ILE A 51 0.63 7.53 1.54
N PRO A 52 0.77 8.21 0.39
CA PRO A 52 1.54 7.67 -0.74
C PRO A 52 2.97 7.26 -0.37
N MET A 53 3.66 8.03 0.47
CA MET A 53 4.97 7.63 0.98
C MET A 53 4.90 6.34 1.82
N SER A 54 3.84 6.17 2.61
CA SER A 54 3.58 4.95 3.37
C SER A 54 3.35 3.77 2.42
N ILE A 55 2.54 3.97 1.38
CA ILE A 55 2.28 2.98 0.32
C ILE A 55 3.59 2.55 -0.36
N ILE A 56 4.45 3.49 -0.74
CA ILE A 56 5.75 3.17 -1.37
C ILE A 56 6.63 2.34 -0.42
N ASN A 57 6.69 2.70 0.86
CA ASN A 57 7.49 1.94 1.83
C ASN A 57 6.93 0.53 2.08
N ILE A 58 5.60 0.35 2.13
CA ILE A 58 5.03 -1.01 2.27
C ILE A 58 5.23 -1.84 1.00
N CYS A 59 5.20 -1.21 -0.20
CA CYS A 59 5.58 -1.90 -1.43
C CYS A 59 7.04 -2.35 -1.39
N PHE A 60 7.98 -1.53 -0.87
CA PHE A 60 9.36 -1.96 -0.68
C PHE A 60 9.48 -3.14 0.29
N ALA A 61 8.76 -3.09 1.42
CA ALA A 61 8.78 -4.19 2.40
C ALA A 61 8.33 -5.51 1.76
N ILE A 62 7.20 -5.50 1.06
CA ILE A 62 6.70 -6.68 0.34
C ILE A 62 7.69 -7.09 -0.79
N GLY A 63 8.25 -6.11 -1.50
CA GLY A 63 9.24 -6.32 -2.56
C GLY A 63 10.52 -7.00 -2.06
N CYS A 64 10.92 -6.79 -0.80
CA CYS A 64 12.08 -7.48 -0.20
C CYS A 64 11.92 -9.00 -0.19
N HIS A 65 10.70 -9.54 -0.12
CA HIS A 65 10.47 -10.98 -0.14
C HIS A 65 10.84 -11.62 -1.50
N TYR A 66 10.63 -10.88 -2.59
CA TYR A 66 10.79 -11.36 -3.96
C TYR A 66 12.07 -10.89 -4.66
N SER A 67 12.70 -9.82 -4.16
CA SER A 67 13.86 -9.22 -4.81
C SER A 67 15.13 -10.06 -4.68
N ASN A 68 15.83 -10.25 -5.79
CA ASN A 68 17.14 -10.91 -5.84
C ASN A 68 18.31 -9.96 -5.53
N LEU A 69 18.04 -8.67 -5.28
CA LEU A 69 19.07 -7.67 -4.94
C LEU A 69 19.55 -7.78 -3.48
N LEU A 70 18.78 -8.45 -2.63
CA LEU A 70 19.11 -8.66 -1.22
C LEU A 70 19.43 -10.12 -0.98
N SER A 71 20.47 -10.36 -0.18
CA SER A 71 20.80 -11.71 0.30
C SER A 71 19.62 -12.26 1.11
N PRO A 72 19.35 -13.58 1.10
CA PRO A 72 18.26 -14.16 1.89
C PRO A 72 18.30 -13.81 3.38
N LYS A 73 19.50 -13.59 3.94
CA LYS A 73 19.69 -13.19 5.34
C LYS A 73 19.24 -11.75 5.62
N ASP A 74 19.40 -10.85 4.65
CA ASP A 74 19.10 -9.43 4.82
C ASP A 74 17.66 -9.06 4.46
N ARG A 75 16.98 -9.91 3.67
CA ARG A 75 15.60 -9.66 3.19
C ARG A 75 14.62 -9.36 4.32
N MET A 76 14.62 -10.17 5.39
CA MET A 76 13.69 -9.99 6.52
C MET A 76 13.96 -8.69 7.27
N GLY A 77 15.23 -8.37 7.58
CA GLY A 77 15.58 -7.15 8.29
C GLY A 77 15.24 -5.89 7.49
N ALA A 78 15.57 -5.87 6.20
CA ALA A 78 15.23 -4.76 5.31
C ALA A 78 13.70 -4.59 5.17
N SER A 79 12.99 -5.71 5.05
CA SER A 79 11.54 -5.74 4.99
C SER A 79 10.89 -5.11 6.22
N ASP A 80 11.30 -5.53 7.42
CA ASP A 80 10.79 -5.01 8.68
C ASP A 80 11.10 -3.51 8.86
N ASP A 81 12.27 -3.07 8.41
CA ASP A 81 12.65 -1.65 8.41
C ASP A 81 11.72 -0.80 7.54
N PHE A 82 11.42 -1.26 6.32
CA PHE A 82 10.49 -0.57 5.43
C PHE A 82 9.05 -0.61 5.96
N TYR A 83 8.61 -1.74 6.51
CA TYR A 83 7.31 -1.84 7.16
C TYR A 83 7.19 -0.86 8.34
N GLY A 84 8.20 -0.79 9.20
CA GLY A 84 8.25 0.15 10.32
C GLY A 84 8.20 1.61 9.86
N ARG A 85 8.89 1.96 8.77
CA ARG A 85 8.81 3.30 8.15
C ARG A 85 7.41 3.59 7.62
N ALA A 86 6.80 2.65 6.90
CA ALA A 86 5.47 2.79 6.35
C ALA A 86 4.44 3.03 7.48
N LYS A 87 4.48 2.23 8.55
CA LYS A 87 3.60 2.35 9.70
C LYS A 87 3.70 3.71 10.38
N ARG A 88 4.92 4.22 10.62
CA ARG A 88 5.14 5.56 11.20
C ARG A 88 4.58 6.67 10.31
N LEU A 89 4.72 6.55 8.99
CA LEU A 89 4.14 7.52 8.06
C LEU A 89 2.62 7.52 8.11
N TYR A 90 2.00 6.35 8.10
CA TYR A 90 0.55 6.21 8.18
C TYR A 90 -0.01 6.87 9.45
N GLN A 91 0.61 6.58 10.60
CA GLN A 91 0.18 7.09 11.91
C GLN A 91 0.23 8.63 12.02
N LYS A 92 1.09 9.31 11.26
CA LYS A 92 1.18 10.78 11.26
C LYS A 92 -0.02 11.49 10.61
N THR A 93 -0.89 10.76 9.92
CA THR A 93 -1.92 11.36 9.05
C THR A 93 -3.32 11.42 9.67
N GLY A 94 -3.49 11.00 10.92
CA GLY A 94 -4.80 10.89 11.56
C GLY A 94 -5.72 9.85 10.88
N ASP A 95 -6.96 9.76 11.36
CA ASP A 95 -7.91 8.70 10.97
C ASP A 95 -9.03 9.15 10.01
N ILE A 96 -8.82 10.25 9.27
CA ILE A 96 -9.78 10.72 8.25
C ILE A 96 -9.91 9.66 7.14
N PRO A 97 -11.11 9.09 6.90
CA PRO A 97 -11.30 8.06 5.88
C PRO A 97 -10.89 8.53 4.48
N SER A 98 -10.10 7.73 3.77
CA SER A 98 -9.82 7.95 2.34
C SER A 98 -9.48 6.63 1.65
N TYR A 99 -9.71 6.56 0.34
CA TYR A 99 -9.40 5.35 -0.45
C TYR A 99 -7.93 4.97 -0.38
N GLU A 100 -7.03 5.96 -0.36
CA GLU A 100 -5.59 5.73 -0.19
C GLU A 100 -5.26 5.11 1.17
N ARG A 101 -5.95 5.50 2.25
CA ARG A 101 -5.74 4.90 3.57
C ARG A 101 -6.26 3.48 3.62
N VAL A 102 -7.44 3.20 3.04
CA VAL A 102 -7.94 1.82 2.90
C VAL A 102 -6.92 0.98 2.15
N THR A 103 -6.43 1.46 1.01
CA THR A 103 -5.41 0.78 0.20
C THR A 103 -4.13 0.51 1.01
N CYS A 104 -3.65 1.50 1.76
CA CYS A 104 -2.47 1.34 2.61
C CYS A 104 -2.69 0.29 3.72
N LEU A 105 -3.87 0.27 4.34
CA LEU A 105 -4.22 -0.73 5.35
C LEU A 105 -4.31 -2.13 4.74
N LEU A 106 -4.86 -2.29 3.54
CA LEU A 106 -4.90 -3.57 2.83
C LEU A 106 -3.49 -4.09 2.55
N LEU A 107 -2.56 -3.22 2.14
CA LEU A 107 -1.15 -3.60 1.95
C LEU A 107 -0.47 -3.99 3.26
N PHE A 108 -0.76 -3.30 4.37
CA PHE A 108 -0.30 -3.72 5.69
C PHE A 108 -0.84 -5.09 6.08
N ALA A 109 -2.12 -5.37 5.82
CA ALA A 109 -2.69 -6.68 6.08
C ALA A 109 -1.98 -7.77 5.25
N ILE A 110 -1.82 -7.55 3.94
CA ILE A 110 -1.10 -8.48 3.04
C ILE A 110 0.33 -8.75 3.54
N TYR A 111 1.05 -7.71 3.96
CA TYR A 111 2.36 -7.89 4.58
C TYR A 111 2.29 -8.79 5.82
N LEU A 112 1.38 -8.47 6.74
CA LEU A 112 1.24 -9.14 8.02
C LEU A 112 0.79 -10.61 7.91
N GLN A 113 0.07 -10.99 6.84
CA GLN A 113 -0.32 -12.39 6.58
C GLN A 113 0.88 -13.33 6.49
N SER A 114 2.01 -12.84 5.97
CA SER A 114 3.27 -13.62 5.89
C SER A 114 4.14 -13.56 7.16
N THR A 115 3.60 -13.02 8.27
CA THR A 115 4.36 -12.84 9.51
C THR A 115 3.73 -13.56 10.69
N LYS A 116 4.44 -13.62 11.81
CA LYS A 116 3.93 -14.13 13.09
C LYS A 116 2.86 -13.23 13.74
N HIS A 117 2.49 -12.10 13.14
CA HIS A 117 1.63 -11.08 13.76
C HIS A 117 0.15 -11.23 13.36
N VAL A 118 -0.41 -12.44 13.49
CA VAL A 118 -1.78 -12.79 13.08
C VAL A 118 -2.84 -11.84 13.66
N PHE A 119 -2.77 -11.55 14.97
CA PHE A 119 -3.71 -10.62 15.60
C PHE A 119 -3.65 -9.20 15.00
N GLN A 120 -2.44 -8.70 14.69
CA GLN A 120 -2.29 -7.39 14.05
C GLN A 120 -2.87 -7.40 12.64
N CYS A 121 -2.63 -8.48 11.87
CA CYS A 121 -3.21 -8.67 10.54
C CYS A 121 -4.74 -8.55 10.61
N TRP A 122 -5.37 -9.33 11.48
CA TRP A 122 -6.83 -9.34 11.65
C TRP A 122 -7.38 -7.95 12.03
N MET A 123 -6.74 -7.27 12.99
CA MET A 123 -7.12 -5.90 13.38
C MET A 123 -6.96 -4.90 12.23
N THR A 124 -5.90 -5.03 11.42
CA THR A 124 -5.65 -4.18 10.26
C THR A 124 -6.71 -4.39 9.16
N VAL A 125 -7.08 -5.64 8.87
CA VAL A 125 -8.18 -5.98 7.94
C VAL A 125 -9.49 -5.36 8.42
N GLY A 126 -9.86 -5.56 9.69
CA GLY A 126 -11.06 -4.96 10.27
C GLY A 126 -11.08 -3.43 10.20
N LYS A 127 -9.92 -2.77 10.39
CA LYS A 127 -9.79 -1.31 10.23
C LYS A 127 -10.00 -0.88 8.77
N ALA A 128 -9.45 -1.63 7.81
CA ALA A 128 -9.64 -1.36 6.38
C ALA A 128 -11.12 -1.48 5.98
N ILE A 129 -11.81 -2.54 6.44
CA ILE A 129 -13.23 -2.78 6.16
C ILE A 129 -14.10 -1.64 6.70
N ARG A 130 -13.94 -1.26 7.97
CA ARG A 130 -14.75 -0.18 8.58
C ARG A 130 -14.53 1.16 7.89
N MET A 131 -13.29 1.43 7.45
CA MET A 131 -12.99 2.65 6.69
C MET A 131 -13.57 2.60 5.27
N ALA A 132 -13.55 1.44 4.60
CA ALA A 132 -14.23 1.27 3.32
C ALA A 132 -15.75 1.40 3.47
N GLN A 133 -16.32 0.92 4.57
CA GLN A 133 -17.73 1.06 4.87
C GLN A 133 -18.13 2.52 5.09
N SER A 134 -17.35 3.29 5.85
CA SER A 134 -17.62 4.71 6.07
C SER A 134 -17.52 5.57 4.80
N LEU A 135 -16.74 5.12 3.82
CA LEU A 135 -16.66 5.71 2.48
C LEU A 135 -17.77 5.25 1.53
N GLY A 136 -18.66 4.36 1.96
CA GLY A 136 -19.77 3.86 1.15
C GLY A 136 -19.37 2.87 0.04
N VAL A 137 -18.14 2.34 0.05
CA VAL A 137 -17.61 1.49 -1.04
C VAL A 137 -18.33 0.14 -1.15
N HIS A 138 -18.96 -0.30 -0.06
CA HIS A 138 -19.76 -1.52 0.03
C HIS A 138 -21.17 -1.40 -0.53
N LEU A 139 -21.66 -0.18 -0.76
CA LEU A 139 -23.03 0.05 -1.20
C LEU A 139 -23.14 -0.25 -2.70
N PRO A 140 -24.30 -0.79 -3.16
CA PRO A 140 -24.61 -0.86 -4.57
C PRO A 140 -24.50 0.53 -5.19
N GLU A 141 -23.93 0.63 -6.39
CA GLU A 141 -23.66 1.88 -7.09
C GLU A 141 -24.93 2.72 -7.27
N SER A 142 -25.21 3.62 -6.33
CA SER A 142 -26.39 4.50 -6.36
C SER A 142 -26.13 5.83 -7.08
N THR A 143 -24.86 6.16 -7.37
CA THR A 143 -24.41 7.41 -8.01
C THR A 143 -23.65 7.16 -9.32
N ILE A 144 -24.19 6.26 -10.17
CA ILE A 144 -23.58 5.79 -11.43
C ILE A 144 -23.26 6.92 -12.42
N TYR A 145 -23.98 8.04 -12.36
CA TYR A 145 -23.96 9.05 -13.44
C TYR A 145 -22.84 10.10 -13.33
N LEU A 146 -22.16 10.23 -12.19
CA LEU A 146 -21.15 11.29 -11.98
C LEU A 146 -19.70 10.77 -11.86
N GLU A 147 -19.50 9.46 -11.73
CA GLU A 147 -18.17 8.90 -11.48
C GLU A 147 -17.53 8.32 -12.74
N SER A 148 -16.21 8.53 -12.90
CA SER A 148 -15.47 7.93 -14.02
C SER A 148 -15.43 6.40 -13.86
N VAL A 149 -15.43 5.67 -14.99
CA VAL A 149 -15.30 4.20 -15.01
C VAL A 149 -14.08 3.74 -14.20
N ARG A 150 -12.98 4.50 -14.26
CA ARG A 150 -11.75 4.20 -13.51
C ARG A 150 -11.97 4.25 -11.99
N ASP A 151 -12.71 5.23 -11.50
CA ASP A 151 -12.92 5.41 -10.06
C ASP A 151 -13.86 4.35 -9.52
N ARG A 152 -14.88 3.96 -10.30
CA ARG A 152 -15.76 2.82 -9.99
C ARG A 152 -14.98 1.51 -9.87
N GLU A 153 -14.14 1.21 -10.84
CA GLU A 153 -13.30 0.01 -10.83
C GLU A 153 -12.33 0.01 -9.64
N TYR A 154 -11.76 1.16 -9.30
CA TYR A 154 -10.88 1.28 -8.13
C TYR A 154 -11.61 0.97 -6.82
N LYS A 155 -12.82 1.52 -6.64
CA LYS A 155 -13.69 1.24 -5.49
C LYS A 155 -14.05 -0.23 -5.38
N ARG A 156 -14.48 -0.85 -6.49
CA ARG A 156 -14.79 -2.29 -6.56
C ARG A 156 -13.60 -3.14 -6.13
N ARG A 157 -12.40 -2.86 -6.66
CA ARG A 157 -11.17 -3.60 -6.31
C ARG A 157 -10.83 -3.48 -4.83
N ILE A 158 -10.94 -2.28 -4.26
CA ILE A 158 -10.75 -2.06 -2.82
C ILE A 158 -11.72 -2.93 -2.01
N TRP A 159 -13.01 -2.86 -2.33
CA TRP A 159 -14.02 -3.62 -1.59
C TRP A 159 -13.84 -5.14 -1.74
N HIS A 160 -13.57 -5.62 -2.95
CA HIS A 160 -13.27 -7.04 -3.18
C HIS A 160 -12.06 -7.51 -2.38
N CYS A 161 -10.99 -6.73 -2.30
CA CYS A 161 -9.82 -7.09 -1.50
C CYS A 161 -10.12 -7.07 0.00
N CYS A 162 -10.92 -6.11 0.49
CA CYS A 162 -11.42 -6.12 1.87
C CYS A 162 -12.14 -7.44 2.20
N VAL A 163 -13.09 -7.86 1.35
CA VAL A 163 -13.86 -9.10 1.55
C VAL A 163 -12.99 -10.34 1.41
N TRP A 164 -11.99 -10.31 0.52
CA TRP A 164 -11.07 -11.44 0.33
C TRP A 164 -10.15 -11.63 1.54
N LEU A 165 -9.59 -10.55 2.10
CA LEU A 165 -8.68 -10.61 3.24
C LEU A 165 -9.37 -10.91 4.59
N ASP A 166 -10.69 -10.76 4.67
CA ASP A 166 -11.49 -11.07 5.87
C ASP A 166 -11.76 -12.58 6.04
N ARG A 167 -11.67 -13.34 4.95
CA ARG A 167 -11.90 -14.79 4.93
C ARG A 167 -10.65 -15.56 5.35
#